data_AF-A0A4R2LHD8-F1
#
_entry.id   AF-A0A4R2LHD8-F1
#
_cell.length_a   1.000
_cell.length_b   1.000
_cell.length_c   1.000
_cell.angle_alpha   90.00
_cell.angle_beta   90.00
_cell.angle_gamma   90.00
#
_symmetry.space_group_name_H-M   'P 1'
#
loop_
_entity.id
_entity.type
_entity.pdbx_description
1 polymer ?
#
loop_
_entity_poly.entity_id
_entity_poly.type
_entity_poly.pdbx_seq_one_letter_code
_entity_poly.pdbx_strand_id
1 'polypeptide(L)'
;MRTITNKPITAGQLKALHATFGRLGIDADARHGCIHHFTGGRTESSRELTMQEARELLERLNPMDDKARAMQAAEARQVFREIYHLSFLIPQLNQGFTSDSEDEYRMNVAKLNVWARRYSKARKDVTAMRLWELRDTKKQLEAWMRREERK
;
A
#
# COMPACT_ATOMS: atom_id res chain seq x y z
N MET A 1 -24.35 20.32 0.81
CA MET A 1 -23.00 19.81 1.15
C MET A 1 -22.27 20.87 1.99
N ARG A 2 -21.84 20.56 3.21
CA ARG A 2 -20.98 21.47 3.99
C ARG A 2 -19.55 21.31 3.52
N THR A 3 -19.03 22.27 2.77
CA THR A 3 -17.63 22.28 2.32
C THR A 3 -16.74 22.63 3.51
N ILE A 4 -15.94 21.67 3.97
CA ILE A 4 -14.95 21.83 5.07
C ILE A 4 -13.69 22.56 4.55
N THR A 5 -13.76 23.21 3.38
CA THR A 5 -12.63 23.60 2.52
C THR A 5 -11.83 24.82 2.99
N ASN A 6 -12.07 25.36 4.18
CA ASN A 6 -11.38 26.58 4.64
C ASN A 6 -10.73 26.46 6.03
N LYS A 7 -10.51 25.24 6.52
CA LYS A 7 -9.73 25.08 7.75
C LYS A 7 -8.28 25.51 7.50
N PRO A 8 -7.69 26.35 8.37
CA PRO A 8 -6.28 26.72 8.24
C PRO A 8 -5.39 25.48 8.43
N ILE A 9 -4.17 25.55 7.89
CA ILE A 9 -3.14 24.53 8.10
C ILE A 9 -2.93 24.25 9.60
N THR A 10 -2.77 22.98 9.94
CA THR A 10 -2.45 22.59 11.32
C THR A 10 -0.96 22.76 11.62
N ALA A 11 -0.60 22.96 12.90
CA ALA A 11 0.81 23.03 13.30
C ALA A 11 1.61 21.77 12.91
N GLY A 12 0.98 20.59 12.93
CA GLY A 12 1.60 19.34 12.49
C GLY A 12 1.90 19.32 10.99
N GLN A 13 0.96 19.77 10.15
CA GLN A 13 1.17 19.86 8.70
C GLN A 13 2.21 20.93 8.35
N LEU A 14 2.21 22.07 9.05
CA LEU A 14 3.21 23.12 8.85
C LEU A 14 4.63 22.60 9.17
N LYS A 15 4.78 21.87 10.28
CA LYS A 15 6.04 21.22 10.66
C LYS A 15 6.48 20.19 9.60
N ALA A 16 5.55 19.38 9.11
CA ALA A 16 5.83 18.39 8.06
C ALA A 16 6.25 19.02 6.73
N LEU A 17 5.63 20.15 6.34
CA LEU A 17 6.00 20.88 5.13
C LEU A 17 7.40 21.44 5.25
N HIS A 18 7.72 22.11 6.36
CA HIS A 18 9.07 22.63 6.59
C HIS A 18 10.14 21.53 6.59
N ALA A 19 9.87 20.39 7.23
CA ALA A 19 10.77 19.24 7.19
C ALA A 19 10.94 18.68 5.77
N THR A 20 9.86 18.64 4.98
CA THR A 20 9.88 18.15 3.60
C THR A 20 10.66 19.09 2.68
N PHE A 21 10.42 20.41 2.75
CA PHE A 21 11.20 21.40 2.01
C PHE A 21 12.69 21.33 2.36
N GLY A 22 13.02 21.24 3.65
CA GLY A 22 14.42 21.09 4.10
C GLY A 22 15.08 19.82 3.58
N ARG A 23 14.39 18.67 3.61
CA ARG A 23 14.88 17.40 3.06
C ARG A 23 15.09 17.45 1.55
N LEU A 24 14.27 18.21 0.82
CA LEU A 24 14.40 18.41 -0.62
C LEU A 24 15.43 19.48 -0.99
N GLY A 25 16.02 20.17 -0.02
CA GLY A 25 16.97 21.27 -0.26
C GLY A 25 16.32 22.52 -0.87
N ILE A 26 15.00 22.70 -0.69
CA ILE A 26 14.27 23.86 -1.21
C ILE A 26 14.47 25.03 -0.25
N ASP A 27 15.12 26.09 -0.74
CA ASP A 27 15.37 27.32 0.02
C ASP A 27 14.09 28.15 0.26
N ALA A 28 14.22 29.35 0.83
CA ALA A 28 13.07 30.19 1.17
C ALA A 28 12.36 30.75 -0.07
N ASP A 29 13.11 31.23 -1.07
CA ASP A 29 12.55 31.86 -2.27
C ASP A 29 11.89 30.83 -3.19
N ALA A 30 12.55 29.68 -3.39
CA ALA A 30 11.99 28.56 -4.14
C ALA A 30 10.73 27.99 -3.46
N ARG A 31 10.66 28.02 -2.13
CA ARG A 31 9.47 27.63 -1.38
C ARG A 31 8.30 28.58 -1.61
N HIS A 32 8.53 29.89 -1.53
CA HIS A 32 7.51 30.90 -1.82
C HIS A 32 6.99 30.75 -3.25
N GLY A 33 7.87 30.58 -4.23
CA GLY A 33 7.49 30.31 -5.62
C GLY A 33 6.69 29.01 -5.79
N CYS A 34 7.08 27.93 -5.10
CA CYS A 34 6.37 26.65 -5.10
C CYS A 34 4.94 26.80 -4.55
N ILE A 35 4.78 27.50 -3.43
CA ILE A 35 3.47 27.71 -2.78
C ILE A 35 2.58 28.63 -3.61
N HIS A 36 3.15 29.71 -4.17
CA HIS A 36 2.46 30.61 -5.08
C HIS A 36 1.93 29.86 -6.30
N HIS A 37 2.78 29.06 -6.96
CA HIS A 37 2.35 28.26 -8.11
C HIS A 37 1.29 27.22 -7.73
N PHE A 38 1.49 26.51 -6.61
CA PHE A 38 0.57 25.47 -6.16
C PHE A 38 -0.83 25.99 -5.82
N THR A 39 -0.92 27.18 -5.22
CA THR A 39 -2.19 27.80 -4.81
C THR A 39 -2.82 28.66 -5.91
N GLY A 40 -2.27 28.67 -7.12
CA GLY A 40 -2.75 29.53 -8.21
C GLY A 40 -2.59 31.02 -7.92
N GLY A 41 -1.56 31.39 -7.16
CA GLY A 41 -1.24 32.78 -6.79
C GLY A 41 -1.95 33.32 -5.56
N ARG A 42 -2.71 32.48 -4.84
CA ARG A 42 -3.46 32.91 -3.65
C ARG A 42 -2.56 33.31 -2.49
N THR A 43 -1.44 32.61 -2.29
CA THR A 43 -0.46 32.90 -1.24
C THR A 43 0.91 32.37 -1.60
N GLU A 44 1.95 32.96 -1.02
CA GLU A 44 3.33 32.48 -1.03
C GLU A 44 3.76 31.86 0.32
N SER A 45 2.91 31.95 1.33
CA SER A 45 3.24 31.58 2.72
C SER A 45 2.69 30.21 3.09
N SER A 46 3.55 29.33 3.62
CA SER A 46 3.14 28.02 4.15
C SER A 46 2.07 28.13 5.25
N ARG A 47 1.99 29.26 5.95
CA ARG A 47 1.03 29.51 7.05
C ARG A 47 -0.38 29.81 6.54
N GLU A 48 -0.50 30.25 5.31
CA GLU A 48 -1.77 30.65 4.69
C GLU A 48 -2.36 29.54 3.80
N LEU A 49 -1.71 28.37 3.79
CA LEU A 49 -2.29 27.16 3.23
C LEU A 49 -3.50 26.73 4.07
N THR A 50 -4.52 26.23 3.39
CA THR A 50 -5.57 25.46 4.04
C THR A 50 -5.03 24.09 4.44
N MET A 51 -5.73 23.45 5.37
CA MET A 51 -5.46 22.06 5.78
C MET A 51 -5.44 21.10 4.59
N GLN A 52 -6.30 21.33 3.59
CA GLN A 52 -6.40 20.48 2.41
C GLN A 52 -5.23 20.71 1.45
N GLU A 53 -4.95 21.97 1.11
CA GLU A 53 -3.81 22.33 0.26
C GLU A 53 -2.49 21.85 0.86
N ALA A 54 -2.29 22.01 2.17
CA ALA A 54 -1.10 21.53 2.86
C ALA A 54 -0.95 20.01 2.77
N ARG A 55 -2.06 19.27 2.83
CA ARG A 55 -2.06 17.80 2.66
C ARG A 55 -1.70 17.41 1.23
N GLU A 56 -2.35 18.01 0.25
CA GLU A 56 -2.12 17.73 -1.18
C GLU A 56 -0.69 18.10 -1.61
N LEU A 57 -0.16 19.21 -1.09
CA LEU A 57 1.21 19.63 -1.32
C LEU A 57 2.21 18.66 -0.68
N LEU A 58 1.97 18.22 0.56
CA LEU A 58 2.80 17.19 1.22
C LEU A 58 2.81 15.87 0.45
N GLU A 59 1.66 15.43 -0.05
CA GLU A 59 1.54 14.21 -0.85
C GLU A 59 2.35 14.35 -2.16
N ARG A 60 2.28 15.49 -2.84
CA ARG A 60 3.07 15.77 -4.06
C ARG A 60 4.58 15.88 -3.80
N LEU A 61 4.97 16.44 -2.66
CA LEU A 61 6.38 16.70 -2.32
C LEU A 61 7.08 15.51 -1.64
N ASN A 62 6.41 14.39 -1.38
CA ASN A 62 7.02 13.27 -0.64
C ASN A 62 7.31 12.03 -1.52
N PRO A 63 8.37 12.07 -2.37
CA PRO A 63 8.75 10.93 -3.20
C PRO A 63 9.25 9.72 -2.40
N MET A 64 9.61 9.90 -1.11
CA MET A 64 9.93 8.77 -0.23
C MET A 64 8.71 7.92 0.11
N ASP A 65 7.52 8.52 0.16
CA ASP A 65 6.29 7.77 0.43
C ASP A 65 5.88 6.96 -0.81
N ASP A 66 6.12 7.49 -2.01
CA ASP A 66 5.93 6.73 -3.26
C ASP A 66 6.92 5.57 -3.39
N LYS A 67 8.21 5.79 -3.11
CA LYS A 67 9.20 4.70 -3.11
C LYS A 67 8.88 3.65 -2.03
N ALA A 68 8.49 4.07 -0.83
CA ALA A 68 8.10 3.15 0.24
C ALA A 68 6.82 2.37 -0.10
N ARG A 69 5.80 3.04 -0.67
CA ARG A 69 4.58 2.39 -1.19
C ARG A 69 4.90 1.40 -2.29
N ALA A 70 5.74 1.79 -3.26
CA ALA A 70 6.16 0.92 -4.35
C ALA A 70 6.92 -0.30 -3.84
N MET A 71 7.80 -0.12 -2.86
CA MET A 71 8.53 -1.21 -2.19
C MET A 71 7.57 -2.15 -1.44
N GLN A 72 6.63 -1.61 -0.66
CA GLN A 72 5.62 -2.43 0.03
C GLN A 72 4.72 -3.19 -0.97
N ALA A 73 4.35 -2.56 -2.08
CA ALA A 73 3.56 -3.20 -3.13
C ALA A 73 4.35 -4.30 -3.85
N ALA A 74 5.65 -4.07 -4.12
CA ALA A 74 6.53 -5.07 -4.68
C ALA A 74 6.70 -6.26 -3.74
N GLU A 75 6.85 -5.99 -2.44
CA GLU A 75 6.93 -7.04 -1.44
C GLU A 75 5.61 -7.81 -1.31
N ALA A 76 4.46 -7.12 -1.34
CA ALA A 76 3.16 -7.78 -1.32
C ALA A 76 2.98 -8.73 -2.51
N ARG A 77 3.38 -8.30 -3.72
CA ARG A 77 3.40 -9.17 -4.91
C ARG A 77 4.33 -10.36 -4.73
N GLN A 78 5.49 -10.17 -4.13
CA GLN A 78 6.44 -11.25 -3.87
C GLN A 78 5.87 -12.28 -2.90
N VAL A 79 5.33 -11.84 -1.77
CA VAL A 79 4.71 -12.74 -0.78
C VAL A 79 3.50 -13.45 -1.36
N PHE A 80 2.68 -12.78 -2.17
CA PHE A 80 1.58 -13.42 -2.88
C PHE A 80 2.06 -14.53 -3.81
N ARG A 81 3.13 -14.31 -4.60
CA ARG A 81 3.72 -15.34 -5.47
C ARG A 81 4.19 -16.56 -4.68
N GLU A 82 4.77 -16.35 -3.50
CA GLU A 82 5.20 -17.43 -2.62
C GLU A 82 4.01 -18.23 -2.07
N ILE A 83 2.95 -17.54 -1.63
CA ILE A 83 1.69 -18.20 -1.21
C ILE A 83 1.10 -19.00 -2.38
N TYR A 84 1.06 -18.40 -3.57
CA TYR A 84 0.56 -19.05 -4.77
C TYR A 84 1.35 -20.32 -5.08
N HIS A 85 2.69 -20.24 -5.09
CA HIS A 85 3.55 -21.41 -5.30
C HIS A 85 3.34 -22.50 -4.23
N LEU A 86 3.30 -22.12 -2.94
CA LEU A 86 3.04 -23.05 -1.84
C LEU A 86 1.71 -23.80 -1.99
N SER A 87 0.70 -23.17 -2.60
CA SER A 87 -0.59 -23.82 -2.82
C SER A 87 -0.52 -25.04 -3.75
N PHE A 88 0.47 -25.10 -4.65
CA PHE A 88 0.69 -26.26 -5.54
C PHE A 88 1.38 -27.43 -4.83
N LEU A 89 1.92 -27.20 -3.63
CA LEU A 89 2.51 -28.26 -2.81
C LEU A 89 1.47 -28.91 -1.88
N ILE A 90 0.24 -28.40 -1.85
CA ILE A 90 -0.80 -28.83 -0.91
C ILE A 90 -1.88 -29.61 -1.67
N PRO A 91 -2.11 -30.91 -1.35
CA PRO A 91 -3.09 -31.75 -2.03
C PRO A 91 -4.50 -31.17 -2.08
N GLN A 92 -4.98 -30.58 -0.98
CA GLN A 92 -6.32 -30.01 -0.89
C GLN A 92 -6.44 -28.62 -1.54
N LEU A 93 -5.37 -28.12 -2.17
CA LEU A 93 -5.34 -26.86 -2.89
C LEU A 93 -5.04 -27.09 -4.37
N ASN A 94 -3.86 -26.68 -4.83
CA ASN A 94 -3.54 -26.60 -6.26
C ASN A 94 -2.52 -27.66 -6.68
N GLN A 95 -2.22 -28.66 -5.84
CA GLN A 95 -1.37 -29.77 -6.27
C GLN A 95 -2.01 -30.53 -7.45
N GLY A 96 -1.21 -30.78 -8.48
CA GLY A 96 -1.65 -31.45 -9.71
C GLY A 96 -2.41 -30.55 -10.69
N PHE A 97 -2.61 -29.26 -10.36
CA PHE A 97 -3.17 -28.28 -11.30
C PHE A 97 -2.04 -27.60 -12.08
N THR A 98 -2.31 -27.24 -13.33
CA THR A 98 -1.49 -26.37 -14.15
C THR A 98 -1.87 -24.90 -13.93
N SER A 99 -1.06 -23.98 -14.47
CA SER A 99 -1.37 -22.55 -14.48
C SER A 99 -0.89 -21.91 -15.78
N ASP A 100 -1.07 -22.61 -16.89
CA ASP A 100 -0.50 -22.25 -18.19
C ASP A 100 -1.38 -21.27 -18.95
N SER A 101 -2.66 -21.16 -18.56
CA SER A 101 -3.62 -20.19 -19.08
C SER A 101 -4.10 -19.21 -18.01
N GLU A 102 -4.62 -18.06 -18.44
CA GLU A 102 -5.22 -17.06 -17.56
C GLU A 102 -6.42 -17.63 -16.78
N ASP A 103 -7.22 -18.49 -17.40
CA ASP A 103 -8.38 -19.10 -16.73
C ASP A 103 -7.95 -20.10 -15.64
N GLU A 104 -6.91 -20.90 -15.89
CA GLU A 104 -6.30 -21.76 -14.88
C GLU A 104 -5.72 -20.95 -13.72
N TYR A 105 -4.99 -19.88 -14.04
CA TYR A 105 -4.45 -18.97 -13.04
C TYR A 105 -5.56 -18.41 -12.15
N ARG A 106 -6.63 -17.88 -12.75
CA ARG A 106 -7.80 -17.32 -12.04
C ARG A 106 -8.51 -18.38 -11.20
N MET A 107 -8.64 -19.61 -11.69
CA MET A 107 -9.23 -20.72 -10.94
C MET A 107 -8.39 -21.07 -9.70
N ASN A 108 -7.08 -21.19 -9.86
CA ASN A 108 -6.15 -21.49 -8.77
C ASN A 108 -6.15 -20.37 -7.71
N VAL A 109 -6.23 -19.11 -8.13
CA VAL A 109 -6.40 -17.95 -7.22
C VAL A 109 -7.75 -18.01 -6.51
N ALA A 110 -8.83 -18.36 -7.19
CA ALA A 110 -10.16 -18.49 -6.58
C ALA A 110 -10.19 -19.58 -5.50
N LYS A 111 -9.56 -20.74 -5.76
CA LYS A 111 -9.40 -21.81 -4.76
C LYS A 111 -8.62 -21.33 -3.54
N LEU A 112 -7.51 -20.62 -3.78
CA LEU A 112 -6.72 -20.02 -2.71
C LEU A 112 -7.52 -18.97 -1.90
N ASN A 113 -8.36 -18.17 -2.56
CA ASN A 113 -9.26 -17.21 -1.89
C ASN A 113 -10.30 -17.92 -1.01
N VAL A 114 -10.90 -19.02 -1.50
CA VAL A 114 -11.83 -19.84 -0.70
C VAL A 114 -11.13 -20.38 0.54
N TRP A 115 -9.92 -20.92 0.38
CA TRP A 115 -9.12 -21.40 1.51
C TRP A 115 -8.79 -20.26 2.48
N ALA A 116 -8.36 -19.11 1.98
CA ALA A 116 -7.98 -17.98 2.83
C ALA A 116 -9.16 -17.44 3.64
N ARG A 117 -10.36 -17.37 3.06
CA ARG A 117 -11.58 -17.01 3.81
C ARG A 117 -11.86 -18.03 4.93
N ARG A 118 -11.69 -19.33 4.66
CA ARG A 118 -12.04 -20.41 5.57
C ARG A 118 -10.98 -20.74 6.62
N TYR A 119 -9.69 -20.47 6.37
CA TYR A 119 -8.60 -20.95 7.24
C TYR A 119 -7.59 -19.87 7.63
N SER A 120 -7.44 -18.79 6.86
CA SER A 120 -6.52 -17.72 7.26
C SER A 120 -7.09 -16.89 8.42
N LYS A 121 -6.20 -16.24 9.18
CA LYS A 121 -6.59 -15.29 10.23
C LYS A 121 -7.31 -14.06 9.66
N ALA A 122 -6.96 -13.65 8.44
CA ALA A 122 -7.51 -12.47 7.79
C ALA A 122 -8.94 -12.67 7.25
N ARG A 123 -9.40 -13.92 7.07
CA ARG A 123 -10.77 -14.28 6.68
C ARG A 123 -11.28 -13.58 5.40
N LYS A 124 -10.39 -13.26 4.48
CA LYS A 124 -10.68 -12.59 3.20
C LYS A 124 -9.79 -13.11 2.07
N ASP A 125 -10.04 -12.61 0.87
CA ASP A 125 -9.31 -12.96 -0.35
C ASP A 125 -7.86 -12.52 -0.25
N VAL A 126 -6.93 -13.37 -0.68
CA VAL A 126 -5.49 -13.08 -0.66
C VAL A 126 -5.16 -11.88 -1.55
N THR A 127 -5.93 -11.65 -2.61
CA THR A 127 -5.79 -10.49 -3.51
C THR A 127 -6.19 -9.17 -2.85
N ALA A 128 -6.93 -9.20 -1.73
CA ALA A 128 -7.37 -8.03 -0.97
C ALA A 128 -6.61 -7.85 0.37
N MET A 129 -5.56 -8.63 0.60
CA MET A 129 -4.75 -8.58 1.81
C MET A 129 -3.65 -7.52 1.74
N ARG A 130 -3.42 -6.85 2.87
CA ARG A 130 -2.23 -6.02 3.10
C ARG A 130 -1.01 -6.91 3.27
N LEU A 131 0.18 -6.34 3.07
CA LEU A 131 1.46 -7.07 3.17
C LEU A 131 1.60 -7.89 4.46
N TRP A 132 1.24 -7.33 5.62
CA TRP A 132 1.35 -8.06 6.89
C TRP A 132 0.36 -9.22 6.98
N GLU A 133 -0.85 -9.08 6.43
CA GLU A 133 -1.86 -10.15 6.35
C GLU A 133 -1.38 -11.28 5.42
N LEU A 134 -0.73 -10.92 4.31
CA LEU A 134 -0.11 -11.89 3.40
C LEU A 134 1.02 -12.65 4.10
N ARG A 135 1.93 -11.95 4.81
CA ARG A 135 3.02 -12.59 5.56
C ARG A 135 2.50 -13.57 6.62
N ASP A 136 1.45 -13.21 7.35
CA ASP A 136 0.81 -14.11 8.32
C ASP A 136 0.13 -15.30 7.64
N THR A 137 -0.59 -15.05 6.54
CA THR A 137 -1.26 -16.09 5.75
C THR A 137 -0.26 -17.09 5.18
N LYS A 138 0.90 -16.62 4.70
CA LYS A 138 2.00 -17.48 4.25
C LYS A 138 2.47 -18.42 5.36
N LYS A 139 2.73 -17.91 6.56
CA LYS A 139 3.13 -18.73 7.72
C LYS A 139 2.07 -19.80 8.05
N GLN A 140 0.79 -19.44 7.99
CA GLN A 140 -0.30 -20.40 8.20
C GLN A 140 -0.32 -21.49 7.13
N LEU A 141 -0.11 -21.12 5.88
CA LEU A 141 -0.09 -22.05 4.75
C LEU A 141 1.12 -23.00 4.82
N GLU A 142 2.31 -22.51 5.16
CA GLU A 142 3.49 -23.36 5.40
C GLU A 142 3.27 -24.34 6.56
N ALA A 143 2.64 -23.88 7.65
CA ALA A 143 2.31 -24.74 8.78
C ALA A 143 1.23 -25.78 8.43
N TRP A 144 0.39 -25.49 7.43
CA TRP A 144 -0.58 -26.43 6.87
C TRP A 144 0.12 -27.48 6.00
N MET A 145 0.99 -27.05 5.07
CA MET A 145 1.76 -27.95 4.20
C MET A 145 2.57 -28.97 5.02
N ARG A 146 3.32 -28.52 6.04
CA ARG A 146 4.07 -29.43 6.94
C ARG A 146 3.18 -30.42 7.70
N ARG A 147 1.89 -30.12 7.90
CA ARG A 147 0.95 -31.06 8.53
C ARG A 147 0.48 -32.13 7.55
N GLU A 148 0.31 -31.78 6.28
CA GLU A 148 -0.06 -32.72 5.24
C GLU A 148 1.10 -33.66 4.87
N GLU A 149 2.35 -33.19 4.87
CA GLU A 149 3.53 -34.05 4.64
C GLU A 149 3.75 -35.12 5.73
N ARG A 150 3.16 -34.94 6.92
CA ARG A 150 3.28 -35.87 8.06
C ARG A 150 2.16 -36.92 8.12
N LYS A 151 1.18 -36.84 7.23
CA LYS A 151 0.08 -37.81 7.13
C LYS A 151 0.43 -38.86 6.09
#